data_AF-A0A1F6V0Y3-F1
#
_entry.id   AF-A0A1F6V0Y3-F1
#
_cell.length_a   1.000
_cell.length_b   1.000
_cell.length_c   1.000
_cell.angle_alpha   90.00
_cell.angle_beta   90.00
_cell.angle_gamma   90.00
#
_symmetry.space_group_name_H-M   'P 1'
#
loop_
_entity.id
_entity.type
_entity.pdbx_description
1 polymer ?
#
loop_
_entity_poly.entity_id
_entity_poly.type
_entity_poly.pdbx_seq_one_letter_code
_entity_poly.pdbx_strand_id
1 'polypeptide(L)'
;MKKFWIIVILVFLLLPTYVAHAQSSNAGFVPGNIWYSLDPFEENDKIQIYTVLFNPDQREFSGTVIFFDKTTFLGKKDFAIGAREVKDMFIDWTVTAGDHTIFAKIENAKFLISAGKYEDVYLLGNQTEESKRTVAKKIISKTVAEDDINKNSISVIDNVNAISSKSIENIKKVIGENTPEFLVEPIISTAIATENFRSDMDQTLENKKETIQNQIKTLESNKTETNKFLKPFKYVESFFFALLSFIFNSKIIFYGSLVIIIFLILRYIWHLIF
;
A
#
# COMPACT_ATOMS: atom_id res chain seq x y z
N MET A 1 -38.92 -42.67 16.85
CA MET A 1 -37.54 -42.34 16.42
C MET A 1 -37.33 -40.86 16.08
N LYS A 2 -38.22 -40.18 15.34
CA LYS A 2 -38.06 -38.73 15.01
C LYS A 2 -37.98 -37.78 16.21
N LYS A 3 -38.73 -38.07 17.29
CA LYS A 3 -38.76 -37.25 18.52
C LYS A 3 -37.47 -37.35 19.36
N PHE A 4 -36.76 -38.47 19.26
CA PHE A 4 -35.49 -38.67 19.98
C PHE A 4 -34.37 -37.79 19.40
N TRP A 5 -34.34 -37.63 18.08
CA TRP A 5 -33.38 -36.77 17.39
C TRP A 5 -33.50 -35.28 17.77
N ILE A 6 -34.73 -34.80 18.02
CA ILE A 6 -34.98 -33.42 18.45
C ILE A 6 -34.38 -33.18 19.84
N ILE A 7 -34.49 -34.15 20.74
CA ILE A 7 -33.95 -34.04 22.11
C ILE A 7 -32.42 -34.04 22.09
N VAL A 8 -31.80 -34.88 21.25
CA VAL A 8 -30.34 -34.93 21.11
C VAL A 8 -29.79 -33.60 20.57
N ILE A 9 -30.45 -33.01 19.57
CA ILE A 9 -30.07 -31.69 19.03
C ILE A 9 -30.21 -30.59 20.10
N LEU A 10 -31.30 -30.61 20.89
CA LEU A 10 -31.53 -29.62 21.92
C LEU A 10 -30.48 -29.69 23.06
N VAL A 11 -30.04 -30.90 23.42
CA VAL A 11 -28.96 -31.10 24.41
C VAL A 11 -27.62 -30.60 23.88
N PHE A 12 -27.35 -30.77 22.58
CA PHE A 12 -26.10 -30.31 21.97
C PHE A 12 -26.03 -28.77 21.87
N LEU A 13 -27.18 -28.09 21.78
CA LEU A 13 -27.29 -26.62 21.83
C LEU A 13 -27.07 -26.01 23.22
N LEU A 14 -27.18 -26.81 24.28
CA LEU A 14 -26.96 -26.36 25.67
C LEU A 14 -25.50 -26.54 26.13
N LEU A 15 -24.62 -27.11 25.30
CA LEU A 15 -23.21 -27.20 25.62
C LEU A 15 -22.61 -25.78 25.58
N PRO A 16 -21.98 -25.30 26.67
CA PRO A 16 -21.33 -24.01 26.69
C PRO A 16 -20.27 -23.98 25.60
N THR A 17 -20.44 -23.08 24.63
CA THR A 17 -19.38 -22.78 23.67
C THR A 17 -18.26 -22.09 24.42
N TYR A 18 -17.24 -22.87 24.80
CA TYR A 18 -16.00 -22.32 25.32
C TYR A 18 -15.37 -21.49 24.20
N VAL A 19 -15.61 -20.18 24.22
CA VAL A 19 -14.89 -19.24 23.38
C VAL A 19 -13.49 -19.16 23.99
N ALA A 20 -12.52 -19.78 23.33
CA ALA A 20 -11.12 -19.56 23.64
C ALA A 20 -10.83 -18.08 23.38
N HIS A 21 -10.77 -17.27 24.44
CA HIS A 21 -10.34 -15.89 24.35
C HIS A 21 -8.82 -15.90 24.10
N ALA A 22 -8.43 -15.75 22.84
CA ALA A 22 -7.05 -15.40 22.52
C ALA A 22 -6.76 -14.05 23.18
N GLN A 23 -5.84 -14.03 24.15
CA GLN A 23 -5.41 -12.79 24.78
C GLN A 23 -4.62 -11.97 23.76
N SER A 24 -5.29 -11.01 23.11
CA SER A 24 -4.65 -10.06 22.22
C SER A 24 -3.79 -9.11 23.05
N SER A 25 -2.47 -9.16 22.86
CA SER A 25 -1.56 -8.24 23.54
C SER A 25 -1.44 -6.93 22.76
N ASN A 26 -1.36 -5.82 23.50
CA ASN A 26 -1.05 -4.49 22.96
C ASN A 26 0.47 -4.25 22.87
N ALA A 27 1.29 -5.28 23.10
CA ALA A 27 2.73 -5.20 22.82
C ALA A 27 2.98 -5.12 21.30
N GLY A 28 4.05 -4.44 20.90
CA GLY A 28 4.42 -4.32 19.50
C GLY A 28 5.01 -2.95 19.18
N PHE A 29 4.76 -2.47 17.96
CA PHE A 29 5.23 -1.15 17.53
C PHE A 29 4.40 -0.03 18.16
N VAL A 30 5.05 1.08 18.53
CA VAL A 30 4.34 2.35 18.75
C VAL A 30 3.87 2.90 17.36
N PRO A 31 2.74 3.60 17.25
CA PRO A 31 2.28 4.13 15.95
C PRO A 31 3.26 5.15 15.34
N GLY A 32 3.48 5.11 14.01
CA GLY A 32 4.26 6.11 13.27
C GLY A 32 5.80 6.02 13.36
N ASN A 33 6.36 4.88 13.77
CA ASN A 33 7.77 4.78 14.18
C ASN A 33 8.76 4.31 13.10
N ILE A 34 8.90 4.99 11.97
CA ILE A 34 10.07 4.77 11.11
C ILE A 34 10.79 6.11 10.97
N TRP A 35 12.02 6.18 11.46
CA TRP A 35 12.89 7.34 11.28
C TRP A 35 14.31 6.90 10.93
N TYR A 36 15.10 7.85 10.45
CA TYR A 36 16.41 7.61 9.88
C TYR A 36 17.48 8.37 10.67
N SER A 37 18.71 7.85 10.73
CA SER A 37 19.84 8.57 11.34
C SER A 37 20.21 9.86 10.61
N LEU A 38 19.83 9.97 9.34
CA LEU A 38 20.04 11.11 8.46
C LEU A 38 18.80 11.27 7.59
N ASP A 39 18.23 12.48 7.48
CA ASP A 39 17.10 12.84 6.59
C ASP A 39 17.22 14.35 6.27
N PRO A 40 17.36 14.77 4.99
CA PRO A 40 17.37 13.96 3.79
C PRO A 40 18.68 13.17 3.61
N PHE A 41 18.60 12.07 2.87
CA PHE A 41 19.73 11.20 2.55
C PHE A 41 19.82 10.97 1.03
N GLU A 42 21.04 10.75 0.55
CA GLU A 42 21.37 10.56 -0.87
C GLU A 42 21.76 9.11 -1.17
N GLU A 43 21.78 8.76 -2.47
CA GLU A 43 22.28 7.46 -2.93
C GLU A 43 23.71 7.19 -2.42
N ASN A 44 23.92 5.99 -1.88
CA ASN A 44 25.13 5.47 -1.24
C ASN A 44 25.41 5.99 0.18
N ASP A 45 24.53 6.80 0.77
CA ASP A 45 24.64 7.11 2.18
C ASP A 45 24.46 5.85 3.03
N LYS A 46 25.26 5.72 4.09
CA LYS A 46 25.11 4.66 5.09
C LYS A 46 24.35 5.24 6.27
N ILE A 47 23.11 4.82 6.44
CA ILE A 47 22.20 5.33 7.46
C ILE A 47 21.65 4.19 8.31
N GLN A 48 21.11 4.52 9.47
CA GLN A 48 20.36 3.59 10.31
C GLN A 48 18.87 3.86 10.18
N ILE A 49 18.10 2.79 10.02
CA ILE A 49 16.63 2.84 10.04
C ILE A 49 16.20 2.38 11.43
N TYR A 50 15.43 3.20 12.12
CA TYR A 50 14.97 2.94 13.48
C TYR A 50 13.48 2.70 13.57
N THR A 51 13.08 1.99 14.62
CA THR A 51 11.70 1.87 15.09
C THR A 51 11.66 1.71 16.61
N VAL A 52 10.51 1.94 17.24
CA VAL A 52 10.30 1.73 18.68
C VAL A 52 9.35 0.55 18.91
N LEU A 53 9.75 -0.33 19.81
CA LEU A 53 8.92 -1.37 20.39
C LEU A 53 8.49 -0.99 21.80
N PHE A 54 7.26 -1.35 22.15
CA PHE A 54 6.69 -1.15 23.47
C PHE A 54 6.12 -2.46 24.02
N ASN A 55 6.44 -2.75 25.27
CA ASN A 55 5.89 -3.87 26.02
C ASN A 55 5.07 -3.36 27.22
N PRO A 56 3.73 -3.35 27.15
CA PRO A 56 2.88 -3.01 28.30
C PRO A 56 2.72 -4.16 29.31
N ASP A 57 3.11 -5.39 28.97
CA ASP A 57 2.91 -6.58 29.81
C ASP A 57 3.88 -6.57 31.02
N GLN A 58 3.58 -7.40 32.02
CA GLN A 58 4.45 -7.64 33.18
C GLN A 58 5.56 -8.66 32.88
N ARG A 59 5.49 -9.34 31.74
CA ARG A 59 6.44 -10.36 31.30
C ARG A 59 7.39 -9.79 30.27
N GLU A 60 8.55 -10.42 30.12
CA GLU A 60 9.47 -10.10 29.04
C GLU A 60 8.82 -10.43 27.69
N PHE A 61 8.87 -9.49 26.76
CA PHE A 61 8.42 -9.59 25.38
C PHE A 61 9.61 -9.77 24.45
N SER A 62 9.62 -10.87 23.69
CA SER A 62 10.75 -11.25 22.84
C SER A 62 10.29 -11.64 21.44
N GLY A 63 11.17 -11.52 20.45
CA GLY A 63 10.85 -11.81 19.06
C GLY A 63 11.93 -11.30 18.10
N THR A 64 11.58 -11.18 16.83
CA THR A 64 12.48 -10.66 15.78
C THR A 64 11.80 -9.52 15.04
N VAL A 65 12.45 -8.37 14.95
CA VAL A 65 12.04 -7.27 14.05
C VAL A 65 12.72 -7.47 12.71
N ILE A 66 11.96 -7.37 11.63
CA ILE A 66 12.44 -7.49 10.25
C ILE A 66 12.06 -6.21 9.49
N PHE A 67 13.05 -5.57 8.87
CA PHE A 67 12.87 -4.37 8.07
C PHE A 67 12.80 -4.72 6.59
N PHE A 68 11.90 -4.06 5.88
CA PHE A 68 11.66 -4.22 4.46
C PHE A 68 11.68 -2.88 3.74
N ASP A 69 12.12 -2.91 2.49
CA ASP A 69 11.80 -1.91 1.48
C ASP A 69 10.91 -2.54 0.42
N LYS A 70 9.61 -2.20 0.44
CA LYS A 70 8.56 -2.87 -0.34
C LYS A 70 8.54 -4.38 -0.06
N THR A 71 9.11 -5.18 -0.96
CA THR A 71 9.23 -6.64 -0.81
C THR A 71 10.66 -7.09 -0.53
N THR A 72 11.62 -6.17 -0.54
CA THR A 72 13.04 -6.44 -0.35
C THR A 72 13.36 -6.48 1.13
N PHE A 73 13.92 -7.59 1.60
CA PHE A 73 14.46 -7.70 2.94
C PHE A 73 15.69 -6.79 3.09
N LEU A 74 15.69 -5.93 4.12
CA LEU A 74 16.82 -5.05 4.44
C LEU A 74 17.68 -5.62 5.57
N GLY A 75 17.03 -6.21 6.57
CA GLY A 75 17.72 -6.72 7.75
C GLY A 75 16.76 -7.21 8.82
N LYS A 76 17.29 -7.92 9.82
CA LYS A 76 16.52 -8.36 10.98
C LYS A 76 17.35 -8.22 12.26
N LYS A 77 16.65 -8.07 13.38
CA LYS A 77 17.26 -7.96 14.70
C LYS A 77 16.36 -8.59 15.76
N ASP A 78 16.92 -9.51 16.52
CA ASP A 78 16.24 -10.12 17.65
C ASP A 78 16.14 -9.14 18.81
N PHE A 79 15.05 -9.22 19.58
CA PHE A 79 14.83 -8.41 20.76
C PHE A 79 14.31 -9.24 21.93
N ALA A 80 14.63 -8.72 23.11
CA ALA A 80 14.01 -9.03 24.38
C ALA A 80 13.81 -7.70 25.12
N ILE A 81 12.59 -7.44 25.57
CA ILE A 81 12.14 -6.20 26.20
C ILE A 81 11.51 -6.58 27.53
N GLY A 82 11.99 -5.99 28.61
CA GLY A 82 11.49 -6.26 29.96
C GLY A 82 10.05 -5.80 30.16
N ALA A 83 9.53 -6.08 31.35
CA ALA A 83 8.20 -5.67 31.76
C ALA A 83 8.05 -4.14 31.73
N ARG A 84 6.96 -3.63 31.14
CA ARG A 84 6.65 -2.18 31.05
C ARG A 84 7.77 -1.33 30.44
N GLU A 85 8.52 -1.88 29.48
CA GLU A 85 9.67 -1.22 28.87
C GLU A 85 9.41 -0.82 27.41
N VAL A 86 10.15 0.20 26.97
CA VAL A 86 10.21 0.67 25.59
C VAL A 86 11.64 0.49 25.09
N LYS A 87 11.82 0.00 23.87
CA LYS A 87 13.15 -0.22 23.28
C LYS A 87 13.18 0.20 21.83
N ASP A 88 14.22 0.92 21.44
CA ASP A 88 14.52 1.24 20.06
C ASP A 88 15.23 0.08 19.36
N MET A 89 14.91 -0.10 18.08
CA MET A 89 15.44 -1.15 17.22
C MET A 89 15.91 -0.52 15.94
N PHE A 90 17.07 -0.95 15.44
CA PHE A 90 17.63 -0.40 14.21
C PHE A 90 18.41 -1.42 13.41
N ILE A 91 18.53 -1.13 12.12
CA ILE A 91 19.44 -1.80 11.18
C ILE A 91 20.27 -0.77 10.42
N ASP A 92 21.47 -1.17 10.01
CA ASP A 92 22.25 -0.39 9.04
C ASP A 92 21.70 -0.62 7.63
N TRP A 93 21.58 0.44 6.85
CA TRP A 93 21.11 0.41 5.46
C TRP A 93 21.97 1.33 4.59
N THR A 94 22.36 0.82 3.42
CA THR A 94 23.00 1.65 2.38
C THR A 94 21.92 2.07 1.40
N VAL A 95 21.70 3.38 1.31
CA VAL A 95 20.66 3.98 0.49
C VAL A 95 20.93 3.70 -0.97
N THR A 96 19.91 3.26 -1.70
CA THR A 96 19.95 3.15 -3.16
C THR A 96 19.07 4.24 -3.79
N ALA A 97 19.25 4.52 -5.08
CA ALA A 97 18.40 5.49 -5.76
C ALA A 97 17.04 4.88 -6.13
N GLY A 98 15.99 5.70 -6.08
CA GLY A 98 14.63 5.34 -6.47
C GLY A 98 13.61 5.59 -5.37
N ASP A 99 12.42 5.01 -5.57
CA ASP A 99 11.35 5.05 -4.57
C ASP A 99 11.51 3.93 -3.56
N HIS A 100 11.39 4.26 -2.29
CA HIS A 100 11.48 3.36 -1.15
C HIS A 100 10.19 3.41 -0.34
N THR A 101 9.73 2.24 0.11
CA THR A 101 8.62 2.09 1.05
C THR A 101 9.12 1.24 2.22
N ILE A 102 9.60 1.91 3.25
CA ILE A 102 10.25 1.29 4.39
C ILE A 102 9.23 0.97 5.49
N PHE A 103 9.20 -0.27 5.96
CA PHE A 103 8.40 -0.68 7.12
C PHE A 103 9.09 -1.82 7.86
N ALA A 104 8.67 -2.07 9.10
CA ALA A 104 9.15 -3.17 9.91
C ALA A 104 8.00 -4.12 10.31
N LYS A 105 8.33 -5.40 10.49
CA LYS A 105 7.43 -6.46 10.96
C LYS A 105 8.02 -7.17 12.16
N ILE A 106 7.17 -7.61 13.09
CA ILE A 106 7.55 -8.49 14.18
C ILE A 106 7.17 -9.93 13.81
N GLU A 107 8.14 -10.84 13.92
CA GLU A 107 7.94 -12.27 13.79
C GLU A 107 8.34 -13.00 15.07
N ASN A 108 7.79 -14.21 15.27
CA ASN A 108 8.09 -15.10 16.40
C ASN A 108 7.94 -14.41 17.77
N ALA A 109 6.90 -13.58 17.88
CA ALA A 109 6.55 -12.84 19.07
C ALA A 109 6.16 -13.79 20.21
N LYS A 110 6.76 -13.60 21.38
CA LYS A 110 6.54 -14.46 22.54
C LYS A 110 6.72 -13.74 23.87
N PHE A 111 6.01 -14.20 24.89
CA PHE A 111 6.17 -13.76 26.28
C PHE A 111 6.88 -14.81 27.12
N LEU A 112 7.79 -14.38 27.99
CA LEU A 112 8.39 -15.26 28.98
C LEU A 112 7.39 -15.57 30.11
N ILE A 113 7.01 -16.83 30.28
CA ILE A 113 6.09 -17.28 31.35
C ILE A 113 6.86 -17.62 32.62
N SER A 114 8.00 -18.30 32.46
CA SER A 114 8.90 -18.73 33.52
C SER A 114 10.29 -18.94 32.92
N ALA A 115 11.34 -19.07 33.74
CA ALA A 115 12.72 -19.24 33.25
C ALA A 115 12.82 -20.26 32.08
N GLY A 116 13.16 -19.76 30.89
CA GLY A 116 13.31 -20.55 29.66
C GLY A 116 12.03 -21.03 28.97
N LYS A 117 10.83 -20.74 29.50
CA LYS A 117 9.54 -21.11 28.91
C LYS A 117 8.81 -19.90 28.34
N TYR A 118 8.40 -20.02 27.09
CA TYR A 118 7.74 -18.95 26.34
C TYR A 118 6.33 -19.34 25.90
N GLU A 119 5.47 -18.33 25.81
CA GLU A 119 4.14 -18.38 25.22
C GLU A 119 4.16 -17.59 23.91
N ASP A 120 3.76 -18.19 22.80
CA ASP A 120 3.60 -17.46 21.55
C ASP A 120 2.45 -16.46 21.68
N VAL A 121 2.65 -15.24 21.17
CA VAL A 121 1.63 -14.20 21.22
C VAL A 121 1.25 -13.74 19.81
N TYR A 122 -0.06 -13.62 19.59
CA TYR A 122 -0.59 -12.95 18.42
C TYR A 122 -0.68 -11.44 18.67
N LEU A 123 0.03 -10.65 17.86
CA LEU A 123 0.05 -9.20 17.95
C LEU A 123 -0.97 -8.61 16.97
N LEU A 124 -1.82 -7.70 17.45
CA LEU A 124 -2.75 -6.95 16.60
C LEU A 124 -2.02 -5.98 15.65
N GLY A 125 -0.91 -5.39 16.11
CA GLY A 125 -0.06 -4.45 15.37
C GLY A 125 1.34 -5.00 15.14
N ASN A 126 1.45 -6.06 14.34
CA ASN A 126 2.74 -6.71 14.04
C ASN A 126 3.54 -6.03 12.91
N GLN A 127 3.04 -4.93 12.35
CA GLN A 127 3.69 -4.16 11.29
C GLN A 127 3.64 -2.66 11.63
N THR A 128 4.70 -1.93 11.32
CA THR A 128 4.71 -0.47 11.39
C THR A 128 3.88 0.15 10.25
N GLU A 129 3.62 1.45 10.36
CA GLU A 129 3.26 2.25 9.20
C GLU A 129 4.40 2.29 8.16
N GLU A 130 4.02 2.54 6.91
CA GLU A 130 4.96 2.64 5.79
C GLU A 130 5.54 4.05 5.68
N SER A 131 6.88 4.15 5.69
CA SER A 131 7.60 5.39 5.37
C SER A 131 7.99 5.41 3.89
N LYS A 132 7.42 6.35 3.14
CA LYS A 132 7.71 6.54 1.70
C LYS A 132 8.79 7.59 1.50
N ARG A 133 9.80 7.29 0.67
CA ARG A 133 10.90 8.20 0.32
C ARG A 133 11.26 8.04 -1.15
N THR A 134 11.67 9.14 -1.79
CA THR A 134 12.19 9.13 -3.16
C THR A 134 13.61 9.70 -3.11
N VAL A 135 14.59 8.88 -3.48
CA VAL A 135 16.01 9.24 -3.48
C VAL A 135 16.47 9.43 -4.92
N ALA A 136 16.96 10.64 -5.22
CA ALA A 136 17.52 10.94 -6.53
C ALA A 136 18.86 10.23 -6.73
N LYS A 137 19.12 9.81 -7.98
CA LYS A 137 20.43 9.27 -8.36
C LYS A 137 21.49 10.36 -8.24
N LYS A 138 22.60 10.06 -7.58
CA LYS A 138 23.69 11.02 -7.40
C LYS A 138 24.42 11.21 -8.73
N ILE A 139 24.37 12.41 -9.29
CA ILE A 139 25.15 12.74 -10.48
C ILE A 139 26.60 12.94 -10.04
N ILE A 140 27.44 11.94 -10.32
CA ILE A 140 28.89 12.13 -10.22
C ILE A 140 29.28 12.97 -11.43
N SER A 141 29.31 14.30 -11.26
CA SER A 141 29.85 15.21 -12.26
C SER A 141 31.33 14.89 -12.45
N LYS A 142 31.62 14.05 -13.45
CA LYS A 142 32.96 13.97 -14.00
C LYS A 142 33.15 15.29 -14.74
N THR A 143 33.90 16.21 -14.15
CA THR A 143 34.28 17.48 -14.79
C THR A 143 34.91 17.17 -16.14
N VAL A 144 34.14 17.41 -17.20
CA VAL A 144 34.62 17.57 -18.56
C VAL A 144 34.19 18.96 -18.96
N ALA A 145 35.16 19.70 -19.49
CA ALA A 145 35.08 21.11 -19.82
C ALA A 145 33.92 21.46 -20.75
N GLU A 146 33.58 22.75 -20.67
CA GLU A 146 32.70 23.55 -21.52
C GLU A 146 32.60 23.07 -22.97
N ASP A 147 31.38 22.84 -23.47
CA ASP A 147 30.77 23.71 -24.48
C ASP A 147 29.32 23.29 -24.80
N ASP A 148 28.58 24.28 -25.29
CA ASP A 148 27.27 24.21 -25.95
C ASP A 148 25.99 24.19 -25.09
N ILE A 149 25.65 25.42 -24.71
CA ILE A 149 24.30 25.97 -24.60
C ILE A 149 23.47 25.58 -25.84
N ASN A 150 22.25 25.06 -25.62
CA ASN A 150 20.98 25.48 -26.25
C ASN A 150 20.06 24.30 -26.66
N LYS A 151 19.13 23.93 -25.76
CA LYS A 151 17.74 23.56 -26.12
C LYS A 151 16.87 23.45 -24.87
N ASN A 152 16.56 24.60 -24.30
CA ASN A 152 15.64 24.69 -23.17
C ASN A 152 14.20 24.82 -23.68
N SER A 153 13.64 23.72 -24.17
CA SER A 153 12.19 23.47 -24.30
C SER A 153 11.98 22.10 -24.92
N ILE A 154 11.91 21.06 -24.10
CA ILE A 154 11.21 19.77 -24.30
C ILE A 154 11.44 18.95 -23.02
N SER A 155 10.42 18.19 -22.59
CA SER A 155 10.43 17.15 -21.54
C SER A 155 9.72 17.43 -20.20
N VAL A 156 8.45 17.87 -20.24
CA VAL A 156 7.48 17.44 -19.20
C VAL A 156 6.76 16.14 -19.62
N ILE A 157 6.77 15.81 -20.92
CA ILE A 157 6.11 14.61 -21.47
C ILE A 157 7.02 13.37 -21.41
N ASP A 158 8.34 13.52 -21.46
CA ASP A 158 9.25 12.36 -21.52
C ASP A 158 9.46 11.65 -20.18
N ASN A 159 9.25 12.34 -19.05
CA ASN A 159 9.36 11.73 -17.71
C ASN A 159 8.14 10.88 -17.32
N VAL A 160 6.98 11.08 -17.96
CA VAL A 160 5.79 10.22 -17.77
C VAL A 160 5.97 8.90 -18.54
N ASN A 161 6.60 8.95 -19.71
CA ASN A 161 6.93 7.76 -20.50
C ASN A 161 7.99 6.87 -19.83
N ALA A 162 8.90 7.44 -19.04
CA ALA A 162 9.95 6.71 -18.34
C ALA A 162 9.48 5.94 -17.09
N ILE A 163 8.43 6.39 -16.40
CA ILE A 163 7.85 5.70 -15.24
C ILE A 163 6.88 4.59 -15.69
N SER A 164 6.15 4.83 -16.79
CA SER A 164 5.33 3.81 -17.45
C SER A 164 6.20 2.68 -18.00
N SER A 165 7.35 2.98 -18.62
CA SER A 165 8.21 1.97 -19.26
C SER A 165 8.76 0.91 -18.31
N LYS A 166 9.13 1.25 -17.06
CA LYS A 166 9.69 0.28 -16.09
C LYS A 166 8.64 -0.68 -15.51
N SER A 167 7.40 -0.22 -15.35
CA SER A 167 6.27 -1.09 -14.96
C SER A 167 5.85 -1.99 -16.13
N ILE A 168 5.88 -1.46 -17.35
CA ILE A 168 5.61 -2.20 -18.59
C ILE A 168 6.65 -3.28 -18.86
N GLU A 169 7.93 -3.01 -18.57
CA GLU A 169 9.03 -3.97 -18.75
C GLU A 169 8.91 -5.16 -17.79
N ASN A 170 8.49 -4.92 -16.55
CA ASN A 170 8.18 -5.99 -15.58
C ASN A 170 6.98 -6.84 -16.02
N ILE A 171 5.93 -6.23 -16.57
CA ILE A 171 4.76 -6.92 -17.13
C ILE A 171 5.19 -7.84 -18.29
N LYS A 172 6.02 -7.32 -19.19
CA LYS A 172 6.56 -8.08 -20.33
C LYS A 172 7.38 -9.29 -19.87
N LYS A 173 8.19 -9.13 -18.82
CA LYS A 173 9.00 -10.22 -18.26
C LYS A 173 8.16 -11.32 -17.62
N VAL A 174 7.18 -10.96 -16.77
CA VAL A 174 6.34 -11.94 -16.05
C VAL A 174 5.43 -12.74 -16.99
N ILE A 175 4.87 -12.09 -18.01
CA ILE A 175 3.98 -12.75 -18.99
C ILE A 175 4.78 -13.65 -19.94
N GLY A 176 5.97 -13.21 -20.39
CA GLY A 176 6.81 -13.98 -21.32
C GLY A 176 7.33 -15.30 -20.74
N GLU A 177 7.52 -15.37 -19.41
CA GLU A 177 8.10 -16.55 -18.76
C GLU A 177 7.09 -17.69 -18.51
N ASN A 178 5.77 -17.41 -18.45
CA ASN A 178 4.76 -18.38 -18.01
C ASN A 178 3.60 -18.61 -18.98
N THR A 179 3.62 -17.99 -20.17
CA THR A 179 2.47 -17.99 -21.08
C THR A 179 2.86 -18.55 -22.46
N PRO A 180 2.01 -19.37 -23.10
CA PRO A 180 2.26 -19.84 -24.47
C PRO A 180 2.49 -18.67 -25.45
N GLU A 181 3.44 -18.83 -26.36
CA GLU A 181 3.95 -17.78 -27.25
C GLU A 181 2.85 -17.07 -28.06
N PHE A 182 1.79 -17.80 -28.44
CA PHE A 182 0.65 -17.24 -29.18
C PHE A 182 -0.25 -16.29 -28.37
N LEU A 183 -0.16 -16.32 -27.04
CA LEU A 183 -0.94 -15.45 -26.13
C LEU A 183 -0.11 -14.29 -25.57
N VAL A 184 1.23 -14.35 -25.68
CA VAL A 184 2.14 -13.39 -25.06
C VAL A 184 1.92 -11.97 -25.60
N GLU A 185 1.94 -11.78 -26.93
CA GLU A 185 1.77 -10.44 -27.51
C GLU A 185 0.39 -9.81 -27.27
N PRO A 186 -0.74 -10.54 -27.46
CA PRO A 186 -2.06 -10.00 -27.14
C PRO A 186 -2.21 -9.58 -25.66
N ILE A 187 -1.69 -10.39 -24.73
CA ILE A 187 -1.78 -10.11 -23.29
C ILE A 187 -0.92 -8.90 -22.92
N ILE A 188 0.30 -8.79 -23.47
CA ILE A 188 1.18 -7.64 -23.20
C ILE A 188 0.57 -6.35 -23.76
N SER A 189 0.05 -6.37 -24.99
CA SER A 189 -0.57 -5.20 -25.61
C SER A 189 -1.78 -4.71 -24.82
N THR A 190 -2.65 -5.63 -24.41
CA THR A 190 -3.83 -5.30 -23.60
C THR A 190 -3.47 -4.80 -22.20
N ALA A 191 -2.45 -5.38 -21.56
CA ALA A 191 -1.95 -4.91 -20.26
C ALA A 191 -1.38 -3.48 -20.35
N ILE A 192 -0.60 -3.18 -21.39
CA ILE A 192 -0.03 -1.84 -21.63
C ILE A 192 -1.16 -0.84 -21.92
N ALA A 193 -2.08 -1.17 -22.82
CA ALA A 193 -3.20 -0.31 -23.16
C ALA A 193 -4.08 0.01 -21.94
N THR A 194 -4.31 -0.99 -21.07
CA THR A 194 -5.11 -0.82 -19.85
C THR A 194 -4.42 0.08 -18.83
N GLU A 195 -3.11 -0.09 -18.63
CA GLU A 195 -2.35 0.75 -17.68
C GLU A 195 -2.23 2.20 -18.17
N ASN A 196 -1.99 2.40 -19.46
CA ASN A 196 -1.97 3.74 -20.06
C ASN A 196 -3.35 4.41 -19.93
N PHE A 197 -4.42 3.69 -20.27
CA PHE A 197 -5.78 4.19 -20.11
C PHE A 197 -6.08 4.61 -18.66
N ARG A 198 -5.69 3.78 -17.68
CA ARG A 198 -5.88 4.10 -16.25
C ARG A 198 -5.15 5.39 -15.88
N SER A 199 -3.88 5.51 -16.27
CA SER A 199 -3.03 6.67 -15.97
C SER A 199 -3.56 7.96 -16.62
N ASP A 200 -3.91 7.89 -17.91
CA ASP A 200 -4.45 9.04 -18.65
C ASP A 200 -5.78 9.52 -18.06
N MET A 201 -6.60 8.59 -17.59
CA MET A 201 -7.89 8.91 -17.00
C MET A 201 -7.74 9.53 -15.61
N ASP A 202 -6.76 9.10 -14.80
CA ASP A 202 -6.45 9.75 -13.52
C ASP A 202 -6.11 11.24 -13.71
N GLN A 203 -5.20 11.55 -14.65
CA GLN A 203 -4.83 12.93 -14.97
C GLN A 203 -6.02 13.76 -15.49
N THR A 204 -6.84 13.15 -16.36
CA THR A 204 -8.04 13.81 -16.90
C THR A 204 -9.06 14.12 -15.81
N LEU A 205 -9.23 13.24 -14.83
CA LEU A 205 -10.15 13.42 -13.71
C LEU A 205 -9.67 14.50 -12.74
N GLU A 206 -8.36 14.59 -12.48
CA GLU A 206 -7.82 15.65 -11.62
C GLU A 206 -7.98 17.04 -12.26
N ASN A 207 -7.74 17.17 -13.57
CA ASN A 207 -7.98 18.41 -14.32
C ASN A 207 -9.48 18.83 -14.31
N LYS A 208 -10.40 17.86 -14.45
CA LYS A 208 -11.85 18.13 -14.39
C LYS A 208 -12.30 18.52 -12.99
N LYS A 209 -11.74 17.90 -11.95
CA LYS A 209 -12.01 18.24 -10.55
C LYS A 209 -11.57 19.67 -10.22
N GLU A 210 -10.39 20.10 -10.67
CA GLU A 210 -9.94 21.49 -10.53
C GLU A 210 -10.88 22.48 -11.24
N THR A 211 -11.31 22.14 -12.46
CA THR A 211 -12.28 22.94 -13.23
C THR A 211 -13.61 23.11 -12.48
N ILE A 212 -14.15 22.04 -11.90
CA ILE A 212 -15.41 22.07 -11.15
C ILE A 212 -15.26 22.86 -9.85
N GLN A 213 -14.14 22.73 -9.15
CA GLN A 213 -13.85 23.55 -7.96
C GLN A 213 -13.83 25.05 -8.31
N ASN A 214 -13.25 25.42 -9.45
CA ASN A 214 -13.27 26.80 -9.92
C ASN A 214 -14.69 27.25 -10.29
N GLN A 215 -15.50 26.41 -10.93
CA GLN A 215 -16.92 26.69 -11.18
C GLN A 215 -17.72 26.90 -9.89
N ILE A 216 -17.50 26.09 -8.87
CA ILE A 216 -18.14 26.24 -7.55
C ILE A 216 -17.76 27.58 -6.91
N LYS A 217 -16.47 27.96 -6.93
CA LYS A 217 -16.02 29.28 -6.42
C LYS A 217 -16.67 30.44 -7.17
N THR A 218 -16.82 30.35 -8.49
CA THR A 218 -17.51 31.40 -9.27
C THR A 218 -19.01 31.49 -8.98
N LEU A 219 -19.67 30.36 -8.69
CA LEU A 219 -21.08 30.29 -8.27
C LEU A 219 -21.29 30.82 -6.84
N GLU A 220 -20.24 30.83 -6.00
CA GLU A 220 -20.29 31.43 -4.67
C GLU A 220 -20.12 32.95 -4.70
N SER A 221 -19.37 33.46 -5.68
CA SER A 221 -19.14 34.89 -5.84
C SER A 221 -20.29 35.63 -6.54
N ASN A 222 -21.02 34.97 -7.45
CA ASN A 222 -22.15 35.58 -8.18
C ASN A 222 -23.47 35.36 -7.43
N LYS A 223 -23.99 36.41 -6.78
CA LYS A 223 -25.30 36.43 -6.07
C LYS A 223 -26.53 36.45 -6.99
N THR A 224 -26.36 36.50 -8.31
CA THR A 224 -27.45 36.60 -9.27
C THR A 224 -28.10 35.23 -9.50
N GLU A 225 -29.40 35.20 -9.78
CA GLU A 225 -30.30 34.04 -9.92
C GLU A 225 -29.80 32.90 -10.84
N THR A 226 -28.73 32.20 -10.46
CA THR A 226 -28.42 30.88 -10.99
C THR A 226 -29.39 29.88 -10.36
N ASN A 227 -29.97 29.00 -11.19
CA ASN A 227 -30.95 27.99 -10.75
C ASN A 227 -30.53 27.38 -9.40
N LYS A 228 -31.42 27.40 -8.41
CA LYS A 228 -31.17 26.93 -7.04
C LYS A 228 -30.58 25.51 -6.94
N PHE A 229 -30.74 24.70 -8.00
CA PHE A 229 -30.23 23.34 -8.09
C PHE A 229 -28.83 23.20 -8.73
N LEU A 230 -28.30 24.23 -9.41
CA LEU A 230 -26.97 24.15 -10.05
C LEU A 230 -25.87 23.91 -9.01
N LYS A 231 -25.94 24.59 -7.86
CA LYS A 231 -24.93 24.48 -6.81
C LYS A 231 -24.90 23.07 -6.18
N PRO A 232 -26.02 22.51 -5.68
CA PRO A 232 -26.05 21.12 -5.22
C PRO A 232 -25.56 20.11 -6.28
N PHE A 233 -25.96 20.28 -7.54
CA PHE A 233 -25.55 19.38 -8.61
C PHE A 233 -24.04 19.42 -8.86
N LYS A 234 -23.41 20.60 -8.79
CA LYS A 234 -21.96 20.76 -8.94
C LYS A 234 -21.15 20.11 -7.80
N TYR A 235 -21.65 20.11 -6.57
CA TYR A 235 -21.00 19.34 -5.48
C TYR A 235 -21.14 17.84 -5.66
N VAL A 236 -22.31 17.37 -6.09
CA VAL A 236 -22.53 15.95 -6.42
C VAL A 236 -21.59 15.53 -7.54
N GLU A 237 -21.48 16.35 -8.59
CA GLU A 237 -20.53 16.15 -9.69
C GLU A 237 -19.08 16.07 -9.16
N SER A 238 -18.66 17.03 -8.33
CA SER A 238 -17.33 17.02 -7.70
C SER A 238 -17.07 15.78 -6.84
N PHE A 239 -18.09 15.29 -6.13
CA PHE A 239 -17.99 14.07 -5.32
C PHE A 239 -17.75 12.85 -6.19
N PHE A 240 -18.49 12.69 -7.29
CA PHE A 240 -18.28 11.58 -8.21
C PHE A 240 -16.92 11.65 -8.90
N PHE A 241 -16.44 12.83 -9.29
CA PHE A 241 -15.09 12.97 -9.84
C PHE A 241 -14.00 12.63 -8.82
N ALA A 242 -14.16 13.00 -7.55
CA ALA A 242 -13.22 12.63 -6.50
C ALA A 242 -13.23 11.12 -6.23
N LEU A 243 -14.41 10.50 -6.20
CA LEU A 243 -14.55 9.06 -6.06
C LEU A 243 -13.89 8.31 -7.23
N LEU A 244 -14.11 8.79 -8.45
CA LEU A 244 -13.56 8.18 -9.64
C LEU A 244 -12.04 8.35 -9.71
N SER A 245 -11.52 9.54 -9.41
CA SER A 245 -10.07 9.78 -9.30
C SER A 245 -9.43 8.87 -8.25
N PHE A 246 -10.08 8.66 -7.10
CA PHE A 246 -9.60 7.71 -6.10
C PHE A 246 -9.48 6.27 -6.63
N ILE A 247 -10.46 5.82 -7.43
CA ILE A 247 -10.43 4.51 -8.08
C ILE A 247 -9.29 4.42 -9.10
N PHE A 248 -9.10 5.44 -9.94
CA PHE A 248 -8.09 5.42 -11.01
C PHE A 248 -6.66 5.61 -10.49
N ASN A 249 -6.46 6.37 -9.42
CA ASN A 249 -5.15 6.58 -8.79
C ASN A 249 -4.64 5.28 -8.11
N SER A 250 -5.53 4.52 -7.47
CA SER A 250 -5.17 3.29 -6.77
C SER A 250 -5.19 2.06 -7.69
N LYS A 251 -4.01 1.50 -7.99
CA LYS A 251 -3.89 0.27 -8.83
C LYS A 251 -4.73 -0.89 -8.29
N ILE A 252 -4.67 -1.15 -6.97
CA ILE A 252 -5.37 -2.28 -6.34
C ILE A 252 -6.89 -2.13 -6.49
N ILE A 253 -7.41 -0.92 -6.27
CA ILE A 253 -8.85 -0.66 -6.32
C ILE A 253 -9.33 -0.70 -7.78
N PHE A 254 -8.58 -0.10 -8.71
CA PHE A 254 -8.87 -0.16 -10.14
C PHE A 254 -8.97 -1.61 -10.62
N TYR A 255 -7.89 -2.40 -10.46
CA TYR A 255 -7.87 -3.78 -10.94
C TYR A 255 -8.83 -4.70 -10.17
N GLY A 256 -9.04 -4.48 -8.86
CA GLY A 256 -10.04 -5.20 -8.08
C GLY A 256 -11.47 -4.95 -8.58
N SER A 257 -11.80 -3.68 -8.84
CA SER A 257 -13.11 -3.32 -9.41
C SER A 257 -13.29 -3.90 -10.82
N LEU A 258 -12.24 -3.90 -11.65
CA LEU A 258 -12.26 -4.47 -12.99
C LEU A 258 -12.52 -5.98 -12.97
N VAL A 259 -11.87 -6.72 -12.07
CA VAL A 259 -12.11 -8.17 -11.90
C VAL A 259 -13.55 -8.44 -11.48
N ILE A 260 -14.10 -7.66 -10.55
CA ILE A 260 -15.50 -7.80 -10.13
C ILE A 260 -16.44 -7.53 -11.31
N ILE A 261 -16.19 -6.48 -12.11
CA ILE A 261 -16.99 -6.16 -13.29
C ILE A 261 -16.93 -7.29 -14.31
N ILE A 262 -15.74 -7.81 -14.61
CA ILE A 262 -15.56 -8.95 -15.52
C ILE A 262 -16.31 -10.18 -15.01
N PHE A 263 -16.21 -10.49 -13.71
CA PHE A 263 -16.94 -11.58 -13.09
C PHE A 263 -18.46 -11.41 -13.21
N LEU A 264 -18.98 -10.20 -12.99
CA LEU A 264 -20.41 -9.91 -13.14
C LEU A 264 -20.87 -10.06 -14.58
N ILE A 265 -20.07 -9.61 -15.55
CA ILE A 265 -20.35 -9.78 -16.99
C ILE A 265 -20.36 -11.27 -17.35
N LEU A 266 -19.36 -12.03 -16.92
CA LEU A 266 -19.29 -13.48 -17.15
C LEU A 266 -20.49 -14.19 -16.52
N ARG A 267 -20.85 -13.84 -15.29
CA ARG A 267 -22.02 -14.37 -14.59
C ARG A 267 -23.33 -14.04 -15.31
N TYR A 268 -23.45 -12.81 -15.82
CA TYR A 268 -24.61 -12.37 -16.57
C TYR A 268 -24.74 -13.13 -17.90
N ILE A 269 -23.64 -13.27 -18.65
CA ILE A 269 -23.60 -14.03 -19.91
C ILE A 269 -23.94 -15.51 -19.66
N TRP A 270 -23.39 -16.09 -18.59
CA TRP A 270 -23.71 -17.48 -18.21
C TRP A 270 -25.20 -17.67 -18.02
N HIS A 271 -25.85 -16.79 -17.26
CA HIS A 271 -27.29 -16.86 -16.98
C HIS A 271 -28.15 -16.48 -18.20
N LEU A 272 -27.57 -15.83 -19.20
CA LEU A 272 -28.26 -15.52 -20.47
C LEU A 272 -28.27 -16.73 -21.41
N ILE A 273 -27.20 -17.55 -21.38
CA ILE A 273 -27.00 -18.67 -22.31
C ILE A 273 -27.50 -20.00 -21.73
N PHE A 274 -27.34 -20.22 -20.42
CA PHE A 274 -27.78 -21.42 -19.68
C PHE A 274 -28.91 -21.07 -18.71
#